data_AF-A0A535VP70-F1
#
_entry.id   AF-A0A535VP70-F1
#
_cell.length_a   1.000
_cell.length_b   1.000
_cell.length_c   1.000
_cell.angle_alpha   90.00
_cell.angle_beta   90.00
_cell.angle_gamma   90.00
#
_symmetry.space_group_name_H-M   'P 1'
#
loop_
_entity.id
_entity.type
_entity.pdbx_description
1 polymer ?
#
loop_
_entity_poly.entity_id
_entity_poly.type
_entity_poly.pdbx_seq_one_letter_code
_entity_poly.pdbx_strand_id
1 'polypeptide(L)'
;MAPGADYSPQWSADSTTLYFVNAAGALQSVPVAGGQPHTLVPDGVSNPALSSGGDRIAYIRAGRLQVLSLSGGQTISVAGGDSATALVWVKNRLFWAGPSGVFATGPGGPGGGVGPVKLASSPDPSGSFVSIAPDGAHAAFRSGGAILLVDVATGATTRLGLAAGSGNFQGWSPDGTRIMHDGVIADMNGQTLARLPAGDPSWSLSGQIIVGTDSSLIEVNSDGSGRQQLATGSAFKQPAWAPDSSTFVFVRGGFLWVAGAPGGSQPQPSAIDQAAAVVAAFMQARLDGNIEKARSFLDDNGKATYAGSGPALIPRGDAGFRRYYILSSEVDPTSPNTVRFVVRLIFGRGGPIERTLSEETLILKRASANDPFLIDRVIVGPVRDLGRGPVVVAVRITPSRVEVTFDSDLRPATIAGVVLQDGQGSPVGGSVSYSDRTVIFSGLQLAAGAPYRLVVLPTVQDVGNRNVISEYDLDLVGPGADTQSQVIIATPSPSPNAGG
;
A
#
# COMPACT_ATOMS: atom_id res chain seq x y z
N MET A 1 -19.46 -26.82 19.36
CA MET A 1 -19.63 -25.71 18.40
C MET A 1 -20.84 -24.90 18.83
N ALA A 2 -20.56 -23.77 19.47
CA ALA A 2 -21.42 -22.68 19.96
C ALA A 2 -20.44 -21.54 20.33
N PRO A 3 -20.79 -20.24 20.38
CA PRO A 3 -21.84 -19.44 19.74
C PRO A 3 -21.26 -18.31 18.83
N GLY A 4 -22.09 -17.76 17.92
CA GLY A 4 -21.73 -16.69 16.97
C GLY A 4 -21.63 -17.24 15.56
N ALA A 5 -22.68 -17.04 14.75
CA ALA A 5 -22.83 -17.66 13.44
C ALA A 5 -21.64 -17.33 12.51
N ASP A 6 -21.42 -18.18 11.50
CA ASP A 6 -20.35 -18.16 10.50
C ASP A 6 -20.29 -16.89 9.60
N TYR A 7 -20.82 -15.75 10.06
CA TYR A 7 -20.95 -14.49 9.32
C TYR A 7 -20.34 -13.34 10.10
N SER A 8 -19.41 -12.62 9.47
CA SER A 8 -18.85 -11.40 10.05
C SER A 8 -19.96 -10.37 10.33
N PRO A 9 -19.95 -9.74 11.52
CA PRO A 9 -20.87 -8.64 11.84
C PRO A 9 -20.84 -7.55 10.76
N GLN A 10 -22.00 -6.98 10.47
CA GLN A 10 -22.17 -5.91 9.50
C GLN A 10 -22.36 -4.58 10.24
N TRP A 11 -21.67 -3.54 9.79
CA TRP A 11 -21.76 -2.21 10.37
C TRP A 11 -22.74 -1.33 9.60
N SER A 12 -23.50 -0.49 10.31
CA SER A 12 -24.18 0.64 9.69
C SER A 12 -23.18 1.60 9.05
N ALA A 13 -23.61 2.29 7.99
CA ALA A 13 -22.76 3.21 7.23
C ALA A 13 -22.19 4.37 8.06
N ASP A 14 -22.87 4.73 9.15
CA ASP A 14 -22.48 5.76 10.12
C ASP A 14 -21.63 5.21 11.28
N SER A 15 -21.25 3.92 11.26
CA SER A 15 -20.51 3.24 12.32
C SER A 15 -21.19 3.22 13.71
N THR A 16 -22.51 3.43 13.81
CA THR A 16 -23.20 3.52 15.12
C THR A 16 -23.92 2.24 15.55
N THR A 17 -24.18 1.32 14.62
CA THR A 17 -24.99 0.11 14.86
C THR A 17 -24.36 -1.11 14.23
N LEU A 18 -24.35 -2.23 14.96
CA LEU A 18 -23.91 -3.53 14.50
C LEU A 18 -25.11 -4.43 14.22
N TYR A 19 -25.05 -5.16 13.11
CA TYR A 19 -26.00 -6.20 12.73
C TYR A 19 -25.27 -7.54 12.69
N PHE A 20 -25.83 -8.56 13.32
CA PHE A 20 -25.20 -9.88 13.39
C PHE A 20 -26.24 -11.00 13.47
N VAL A 21 -25.82 -12.20 13.09
CA VAL A 21 -26.64 -13.41 13.25
C VAL A 21 -26.12 -14.17 14.46
N ASN A 22 -26.99 -14.40 15.44
CA ASN A 22 -26.61 -15.14 16.64
C ASN A 22 -26.60 -16.66 16.41
N ALA A 23 -26.20 -17.44 17.42
CA ALA A 23 -26.11 -18.89 17.31
C ALA A 23 -27.46 -19.61 17.06
N ALA A 24 -28.59 -18.95 17.35
CA ALA A 24 -29.93 -19.46 17.06
C ALA A 24 -30.40 -19.10 15.63
N GLY A 25 -29.58 -18.41 14.84
CA GLY A 25 -29.94 -17.92 13.52
C GLY A 25 -30.81 -16.66 13.53
N ALA A 26 -30.93 -15.97 14.66
CA ALA A 26 -31.66 -14.71 14.74
C ALA A 26 -30.80 -13.57 14.21
N LEU A 27 -31.37 -12.73 13.35
CA LEU A 27 -30.74 -11.46 12.94
C LEU A 27 -31.05 -10.41 13.99
N GLN A 28 -30.01 -9.85 14.58
CA GLN A 28 -30.13 -8.86 15.65
C GLN A 28 -29.33 -7.60 15.31
N SER A 29 -29.75 -6.47 15.87
CA SER A 29 -28.97 -5.24 15.90
C SER A 29 -28.60 -4.86 17.33
N VAL A 30 -27.47 -4.19 17.50
CA VAL A 30 -27.04 -3.62 18.78
C VAL A 30 -26.33 -2.29 18.55
N PRO A 31 -26.63 -1.23 19.33
CA PRO A 31 -25.86 0.01 19.29
C PRO A 31 -24.40 -0.25 19.67
N VAL A 32 -23.48 0.48 19.06
CA VAL A 32 -22.03 0.37 19.33
C VAL A 32 -21.70 0.81 20.76
N ALA A 33 -22.52 1.68 21.36
CA ALA A 33 -22.47 2.01 22.79
C ALA A 33 -22.81 0.83 23.72
N GLY A 34 -23.21 -0.31 23.17
CA GLY A 34 -23.66 -1.50 23.89
C GLY A 34 -25.14 -1.48 24.22
N GLY A 35 -25.59 -2.53 24.91
CA GLY A 35 -26.98 -2.70 25.33
C GLY A 35 -27.52 -4.08 25.00
N GLN A 36 -28.83 -4.24 25.20
CA GLN A 36 -29.53 -5.47 24.82
C GLN A 36 -29.75 -5.49 23.30
N PRO A 37 -29.38 -6.58 22.60
CA PRO A 37 -29.65 -6.70 21.17
C PRO A 37 -31.15 -6.66 20.85
N HIS A 38 -31.51 -5.96 19.80
CA HIS A 38 -32.85 -5.93 19.24
C HIS A 38 -32.99 -6.98 18.14
N THR A 39 -33.97 -7.88 18.26
CA THR A 39 -34.21 -8.93 17.27
C THR A 39 -35.01 -8.39 16.09
N LEU A 40 -34.41 -8.41 14.90
CA LEU A 40 -35.03 -8.01 13.63
C LEU A 40 -35.72 -9.20 12.94
N VAL A 41 -35.08 -10.36 12.96
CA VAL A 41 -35.63 -11.61 12.43
C VAL A 41 -35.35 -12.72 13.45
N PRO A 42 -36.37 -13.48 13.87
CA PRO A 42 -36.25 -14.35 15.05
C PRO A 42 -35.34 -15.57 14.87
N ASP A 43 -35.20 -16.10 13.64
CA ASP A 43 -34.47 -17.32 13.38
C ASP A 43 -34.17 -17.54 11.88
N GLY A 44 -33.33 -18.55 11.60
CA GLY A 44 -33.14 -19.12 10.27
C GLY A 44 -32.45 -18.21 9.25
N VAL A 45 -31.78 -17.14 9.71
CA VAL A 45 -31.07 -16.19 8.86
C VAL A 45 -29.66 -16.67 8.55
N SER A 46 -29.25 -16.53 7.29
CA SER A 46 -27.87 -16.71 6.83
C SER A 46 -27.45 -15.60 5.86
N ASN A 47 -26.13 -15.40 5.73
CA ASN A 47 -25.49 -14.44 4.81
C ASN A 47 -26.09 -13.02 4.86
N PRO A 48 -26.14 -12.35 6.03
CA PRO A 48 -26.62 -10.98 6.08
C PRO A 48 -25.70 -10.04 5.28
N ALA A 49 -26.28 -9.12 4.51
CA ALA A 49 -25.57 -8.07 3.79
C ALA A 49 -26.31 -6.74 3.91
N LEU A 50 -25.70 -5.79 4.61
CA LEU A 50 -26.26 -4.44 4.76
C LEU A 50 -26.07 -3.63 3.48
N SER A 51 -27.10 -2.89 3.10
CA SER A 51 -27.04 -1.92 2.02
C SER A 51 -26.05 -0.79 2.32
N SER A 52 -25.43 -0.24 1.28
CA SER A 52 -24.48 0.88 1.40
C SER A 52 -25.10 2.13 2.05
N GLY A 53 -26.41 2.32 1.94
CA GLY A 53 -27.14 3.41 2.58
C GLY A 53 -27.57 3.12 4.03
N GLY A 54 -27.38 1.90 4.51
CA GLY A 54 -27.77 1.48 5.87
C GLY A 54 -29.29 1.41 6.11
N ASP A 55 -30.12 1.47 5.08
CA ASP A 55 -31.59 1.48 5.19
C ASP A 55 -32.22 0.08 5.04
N ARG A 56 -31.47 -0.87 4.49
CA ARG A 56 -31.92 -2.24 4.21
C ARG A 56 -30.87 -3.28 4.54
N ILE A 57 -31.32 -4.48 4.90
CA ILE A 57 -30.47 -5.67 5.05
C ILE A 57 -31.02 -6.82 4.21
N ALA A 58 -30.17 -7.36 3.32
CA ALA A 58 -30.46 -8.58 2.57
C ALA A 58 -29.98 -9.80 3.36
N TYR A 59 -30.70 -10.91 3.26
CA TYR A 59 -30.35 -12.15 3.91
C TYR A 59 -31.05 -13.35 3.25
N ILE A 60 -30.60 -14.56 3.58
CA ILE A 60 -31.24 -15.80 3.17
C ILE A 60 -32.02 -16.37 4.36
N ARG A 61 -33.26 -16.79 4.14
CA ARG A 61 -34.06 -17.52 5.12
C ARG A 61 -34.93 -18.55 4.43
N ALA A 62 -34.90 -19.79 4.93
CA ALA A 62 -35.59 -20.93 4.33
C ALA A 62 -35.31 -21.08 2.80
N GLY A 63 -34.05 -20.86 2.40
CA GLY A 63 -33.58 -20.98 1.01
C GLY A 63 -33.94 -19.81 0.09
N ARG A 64 -34.66 -18.80 0.58
CA ARG A 64 -35.09 -17.63 -0.19
C ARG A 64 -34.25 -16.40 0.14
N LEU A 65 -33.88 -15.65 -0.89
CA LEU A 65 -33.29 -14.32 -0.75
C LEU A 65 -34.37 -13.30 -0.37
N GLN A 66 -34.17 -12.63 0.76
CA GLN A 66 -35.06 -11.64 1.33
C GLN A 66 -34.34 -10.32 1.57
N VAL A 67 -35.08 -9.21 1.55
CA VAL A 67 -34.59 -7.87 1.90
C VAL A 67 -35.54 -7.26 2.90
N LEU A 68 -35.03 -6.92 4.08
CA LEU A 68 -35.74 -6.21 5.15
C LEU A 68 -35.43 -4.71 5.09
N SER A 69 -36.47 -3.89 5.10
CA SER A 69 -36.38 -2.45 5.36
C SER A 69 -36.22 -2.18 6.85
N LEU A 70 -35.18 -1.44 7.24
CA LEU A 70 -34.87 -1.16 8.64
C LEU A 70 -35.72 -0.04 9.23
N SER A 71 -36.29 0.84 8.41
CA SER A 71 -37.17 1.93 8.88
C SER A 71 -38.62 1.48 9.11
N GLY A 72 -39.09 0.48 8.36
CA GLY A 72 -40.49 0.05 8.36
C GLY A 72 -40.73 -1.41 8.73
N GLY A 73 -39.67 -2.23 8.88
CA GLY A 73 -39.80 -3.66 9.19
C GLY A 73 -40.38 -4.51 8.06
N GLN A 74 -40.59 -3.93 6.87
CA GLN A 74 -41.16 -4.64 5.73
C GLN A 74 -40.10 -5.56 5.08
N THR A 75 -40.45 -6.82 4.90
CA THR A 75 -39.62 -7.79 4.17
C THR A 75 -40.20 -8.09 2.79
N ILE A 76 -39.34 -8.06 1.77
CA ILE A 76 -39.67 -8.51 0.41
C ILE A 76 -38.80 -9.71 0.01
N SER A 77 -39.32 -10.59 -0.85
CA SER A 77 -38.55 -11.66 -1.48
C SER A 77 -37.99 -11.20 -2.81
N VAL A 78 -36.76 -11.61 -3.13
CA VAL A 78 -36.09 -11.31 -4.41
C VAL A 78 -36.27 -12.48 -5.35
N ALA A 79 -36.95 -12.25 -6.48
CA ALA A 79 -37.16 -13.28 -7.50
C ALA A 79 -35.82 -13.77 -8.08
N GLY A 80 -35.68 -15.09 -8.27
CA GLY A 80 -34.47 -15.70 -8.82
C GLY A 80 -33.27 -15.73 -7.85
N GLY A 81 -33.46 -15.34 -6.59
CA GLY A 81 -32.47 -15.45 -5.52
C GLY A 81 -32.54 -16.76 -4.73
N ASP A 82 -33.37 -17.71 -5.16
CA ASP A 82 -33.47 -19.02 -4.52
C ASP A 82 -32.12 -19.76 -4.66
N SER A 83 -31.60 -20.30 -3.56
CA SER A 83 -30.24 -20.90 -3.50
C SER A 83 -29.08 -19.92 -3.63
N ALA A 84 -29.27 -18.63 -3.32
CA ALA A 84 -28.15 -17.72 -3.16
C ALA A 84 -27.16 -18.24 -2.10
N THR A 85 -25.86 -18.05 -2.31
CA THR A 85 -24.79 -18.50 -1.40
C THR A 85 -23.90 -17.36 -0.91
N ALA A 86 -23.92 -16.22 -1.59
CA ALA A 86 -23.21 -15.00 -1.18
C ALA A 86 -24.01 -13.77 -1.62
N LEU A 87 -24.01 -12.72 -0.81
CA LEU A 87 -24.74 -11.48 -1.05
C LEU A 87 -23.79 -10.29 -0.91
N VAL A 88 -23.92 -9.27 -1.77
CA VAL A 88 -23.23 -7.99 -1.63
C VAL A 88 -24.07 -6.86 -2.21
N TRP A 89 -23.93 -5.66 -1.67
CA TRP A 89 -24.53 -4.46 -2.23
C TRP A 89 -23.51 -3.64 -3.00
N VAL A 90 -23.84 -3.27 -4.24
CA VAL A 90 -22.99 -2.45 -5.10
C VAL A 90 -23.82 -1.29 -5.61
N LYS A 91 -23.49 -0.06 -5.19
CA LYS A 91 -24.17 1.19 -5.62
C LYS A 91 -25.71 1.06 -5.61
N ASN A 92 -26.27 0.66 -4.46
CA ASN A 92 -27.71 0.46 -4.21
C ASN A 92 -28.38 -0.70 -4.99
N ARG A 93 -27.62 -1.54 -5.69
CA ARG A 93 -28.11 -2.79 -6.28
C ARG A 93 -27.67 -3.97 -5.43
N LEU A 94 -28.55 -4.94 -5.24
CA LEU A 94 -28.23 -6.18 -4.57
C LEU A 94 -27.69 -7.17 -5.59
N PHE A 95 -26.51 -7.69 -5.33
CA PHE A 95 -25.86 -8.76 -6.07
C PHE A 95 -25.91 -10.05 -5.23
N TRP A 96 -26.09 -11.17 -5.90
CA TRP A 96 -25.97 -12.49 -5.28
C TRP A 96 -25.29 -13.48 -6.20
N ALA A 97 -24.61 -14.43 -5.60
CA ALA A 97 -24.10 -15.60 -6.30
C ALA A 97 -24.94 -16.82 -5.96
N GLY A 98 -25.02 -17.76 -6.90
CA GLY A 98 -25.64 -19.07 -6.70
C GLY A 98 -25.02 -20.12 -7.62
N PRO A 99 -25.54 -21.35 -7.64
CA PRO A 99 -24.95 -22.48 -8.37
C PRO A 99 -24.76 -22.22 -9.87
N SER A 100 -25.60 -21.37 -10.47
CA SER A 100 -25.61 -21.11 -11.91
C SER A 100 -24.84 -19.85 -12.32
N GLY A 101 -24.38 -19.02 -11.38
CA GLY A 101 -23.71 -17.76 -11.70
C GLY A 101 -23.84 -16.64 -10.67
N VAL A 102 -23.42 -15.45 -11.08
CA VAL A 102 -23.60 -14.18 -10.37
C VAL A 102 -24.74 -13.41 -11.01
N PHE A 103 -25.58 -12.81 -10.18
CA PHE A 103 -26.78 -12.09 -10.57
C PHE A 103 -26.87 -10.76 -9.81
N ALA A 104 -27.65 -9.82 -10.35
CA ALA A 104 -27.98 -8.59 -9.66
C ALA A 104 -29.44 -8.19 -9.91
N THR A 105 -30.00 -7.40 -9.02
CA THR A 105 -31.30 -6.77 -9.24
C THR A 105 -31.22 -5.84 -10.45
N GLY A 106 -32.35 -5.67 -11.15
CA GLY A 106 -32.48 -4.71 -12.23
C GLY A 106 -32.21 -3.26 -11.78
N PRO A 107 -32.14 -2.32 -12.74
CA PRO A 107 -32.07 -0.89 -12.44
C PRO A 107 -33.23 -0.48 -11.51
N GLY A 108 -32.93 0.23 -10.43
CA GLY A 108 -33.90 0.57 -9.37
C GLY A 108 -33.81 -0.29 -8.10
N GLY A 109 -33.02 -1.37 -8.11
CA GLY A 109 -32.75 -2.18 -6.92
C GLY A 109 -33.87 -3.16 -6.56
N PRO A 110 -33.81 -3.80 -5.37
CA PRO A 110 -34.87 -4.69 -4.90
C PRO A 110 -36.23 -3.99 -4.84
N GLY A 111 -37.24 -4.58 -5.48
CA GLY A 111 -38.60 -4.02 -5.55
C GLY A 111 -38.84 -3.03 -6.70
N GLY A 112 -37.83 -2.72 -7.53
CA GLY A 112 -37.93 -1.75 -8.64
C GLY A 112 -38.70 -2.22 -9.88
N GLY A 113 -39.47 -3.31 -9.81
CA GLY A 113 -40.32 -3.83 -10.90
C GLY A 113 -39.56 -4.49 -12.07
N VAL A 114 -38.27 -4.20 -12.25
CA VAL A 114 -37.41 -4.86 -13.25
C VAL A 114 -36.83 -6.16 -12.67
N GLY A 115 -36.93 -7.23 -13.46
CA GLY A 115 -36.43 -8.55 -13.08
C GLY A 115 -34.90 -8.60 -12.86
N PRO A 116 -34.41 -9.70 -12.24
CA PRO A 116 -32.99 -9.91 -12.02
C PRO A 116 -32.22 -10.10 -13.33
N VAL A 117 -30.95 -9.70 -13.35
CA VAL A 117 -30.04 -9.84 -14.49
C VAL A 117 -28.92 -10.80 -14.11
N LYS A 118 -28.66 -11.81 -14.94
CA LYS A 118 -27.47 -12.67 -14.82
C LYS A 118 -26.26 -11.91 -15.35
N LEU A 119 -25.21 -11.83 -14.55
CA LEU A 119 -23.98 -11.12 -14.87
C LEU A 119 -22.88 -12.07 -15.34
N ALA A 120 -22.67 -13.17 -14.63
CA ALA A 120 -21.68 -14.18 -14.97
C ALA A 120 -22.26 -15.59 -14.83
N SER A 121 -21.75 -16.55 -15.59
CA SER A 121 -22.05 -17.97 -15.41
C SER A 121 -21.07 -18.63 -14.44
N SER A 122 -21.47 -19.73 -13.79
CA SER A 122 -20.54 -20.53 -13.00
C SER A 122 -19.39 -21.04 -13.89
N PRO A 123 -18.12 -20.85 -13.52
CA PRO A 123 -16.98 -21.34 -14.30
C PRO A 123 -16.83 -22.87 -14.29
N ASP A 124 -17.33 -23.54 -13.25
CA ASP A 124 -17.19 -24.98 -13.04
C ASP A 124 -18.43 -25.54 -12.32
N PRO A 125 -19.09 -26.60 -12.84
CA PRO A 125 -20.28 -27.17 -12.21
C PRO A 125 -20.02 -27.84 -10.85
N SER A 126 -18.77 -28.19 -10.54
CA SER A 126 -18.38 -28.85 -9.29
C SER A 126 -17.99 -27.88 -8.16
N GLY A 127 -17.89 -26.59 -8.48
CA GLY A 127 -17.48 -25.56 -7.53
C GLY A 127 -18.63 -24.72 -6.99
N SER A 128 -18.28 -23.68 -6.23
CA SER A 128 -19.26 -22.74 -5.67
C SER A 128 -18.66 -21.35 -5.47
N PHE A 129 -19.48 -20.31 -5.65
CA PHE A 129 -19.09 -18.95 -5.29
C PHE A 129 -19.01 -18.80 -3.78
N VAL A 130 -17.91 -18.19 -3.32
CA VAL A 130 -17.62 -17.89 -1.92
C VAL A 130 -18.02 -16.46 -1.58
N SER A 131 -17.71 -15.51 -2.46
CA SER A 131 -17.94 -14.08 -2.22
C SER A 131 -17.94 -13.31 -3.53
N ILE A 132 -18.58 -12.15 -3.53
CA ILE A 132 -18.52 -11.15 -4.61
C ILE A 132 -17.80 -9.92 -4.04
N ALA A 133 -16.88 -9.36 -4.81
CA ALA A 133 -16.12 -8.19 -4.40
C ALA A 133 -17.02 -6.94 -4.26
N PRO A 134 -16.67 -5.97 -3.40
CA PRO A 134 -17.45 -4.73 -3.21
C PRO A 134 -17.65 -3.90 -4.48
N ASP A 135 -16.77 -4.05 -5.46
CA ASP A 135 -16.86 -3.40 -6.77
C ASP A 135 -17.94 -4.01 -7.69
N GLY A 136 -18.40 -5.23 -7.39
CA GLY A 136 -19.29 -6.04 -8.22
C GLY A 136 -18.67 -6.55 -9.53
N ALA A 137 -17.38 -6.27 -9.77
CA ALA A 137 -16.65 -6.66 -10.97
C ALA A 137 -15.94 -8.00 -10.80
N HIS A 138 -15.66 -8.40 -9.56
CA HIS A 138 -14.96 -9.66 -9.27
C HIS A 138 -15.76 -10.58 -8.34
N ALA A 139 -15.52 -11.89 -8.45
CA ALA A 139 -16.06 -12.87 -7.52
C ALA A 139 -15.05 -13.98 -7.20
N ALA A 140 -15.05 -14.47 -5.96
CA ALA A 140 -14.22 -15.58 -5.52
C ALA A 140 -15.02 -16.88 -5.66
N PHE A 141 -14.44 -17.86 -6.33
CA PHE A 141 -15.07 -19.12 -6.66
C PHE A 141 -14.18 -20.28 -6.21
N ARG A 142 -14.73 -21.21 -5.42
CA ARG A 142 -14.00 -22.39 -4.96
C ARG A 142 -14.19 -23.54 -5.95
N SER A 143 -13.10 -24.07 -6.49
CA SER A 143 -13.06 -25.22 -7.41
C SER A 143 -11.88 -26.12 -7.07
N GLY A 144 -12.10 -27.43 -6.93
CA GLY A 144 -11.01 -28.41 -6.78
C GLY A 144 -10.01 -28.12 -5.66
N GLY A 145 -10.45 -27.47 -4.56
CA GLY A 145 -9.61 -27.06 -3.44
C GLY A 145 -8.90 -25.71 -3.61
N ALA A 146 -8.96 -25.08 -4.79
CA ALA A 146 -8.41 -23.75 -5.05
C ALA A 146 -9.49 -22.65 -5.02
N ILE A 147 -9.04 -21.40 -4.89
CA ILE A 147 -9.84 -20.21 -5.16
C ILE A 147 -9.51 -19.71 -6.58
N LEU A 148 -10.54 -19.49 -7.37
CA LEU A 148 -10.50 -18.79 -8.63
C LEU A 148 -11.08 -17.38 -8.42
N LEU A 149 -10.42 -16.37 -8.98
CA LEU A 149 -10.99 -15.05 -9.19
C LEU A 149 -11.73 -15.07 -10.53
N VAL A 150 -12.99 -14.69 -10.51
CA VAL A 150 -13.85 -14.58 -11.69
C VAL A 150 -14.05 -13.11 -12.01
N ASP A 151 -13.69 -12.69 -13.22
CA ASP A 151 -14.11 -11.42 -13.78
C ASP A 151 -15.58 -11.54 -14.17
N VAL A 152 -16.45 -10.74 -13.56
CA VAL A 152 -17.91 -10.84 -13.69
C VAL A 152 -18.38 -10.43 -15.08
N ALA A 153 -17.66 -9.54 -15.77
CA ALA A 153 -18.06 -9.04 -17.07
C ALA A 153 -17.71 -10.01 -18.22
N THR A 154 -16.56 -10.67 -18.11
CA THR A 154 -16.00 -11.51 -19.18
C THR A 154 -16.12 -13.01 -18.87
N GLY A 155 -16.27 -13.38 -17.60
CA GLY A 155 -16.19 -14.77 -17.14
C GLY A 155 -14.76 -15.33 -17.11
N ALA A 156 -13.74 -14.51 -17.38
CA ALA A 156 -12.35 -14.93 -17.29
C ALA A 156 -12.02 -15.35 -15.85
N THR A 157 -11.13 -16.33 -15.71
CA THR A 157 -10.72 -16.83 -14.38
C THR A 157 -9.23 -16.80 -14.18
N THR A 158 -8.82 -16.35 -12.99
CA THR A 158 -7.44 -16.40 -12.51
C THR A 158 -7.38 -17.32 -11.30
N ARG A 159 -6.49 -18.30 -11.31
CA ARG A 159 -6.30 -19.22 -10.17
C ARG A 159 -5.38 -18.61 -9.12
N LEU A 160 -5.81 -18.60 -7.86
CA LEU A 160 -4.98 -18.20 -6.73
C LEU A 160 -4.29 -19.40 -6.08
N GLY A 161 -3.00 -19.24 -5.77
CA GLY A 161 -2.19 -20.21 -5.03
C GLY A 161 -1.69 -21.44 -5.81
N LEU A 162 -0.80 -22.21 -5.19
CA LEU A 162 -0.27 -23.46 -5.72
C LEU A 162 -1.32 -24.59 -5.64
N ALA A 163 -1.16 -25.62 -6.47
CA ALA A 163 -2.11 -26.72 -6.65
C ALA A 163 -2.48 -27.54 -5.38
N ALA A 164 -1.84 -27.29 -4.24
CA ALA A 164 -2.03 -28.02 -2.98
C ALA A 164 -2.39 -27.13 -1.76
N GLY A 165 -2.73 -25.85 -1.96
CA GLY A 165 -3.17 -24.95 -0.87
C GLY A 165 -4.59 -25.23 -0.38
N SER A 166 -4.91 -24.79 0.85
CA SER A 166 -6.25 -24.90 1.46
C SER A 166 -7.33 -24.06 0.78
N GLY A 167 -6.94 -23.09 -0.06
CA GLY A 167 -7.86 -22.21 -0.77
C GLY A 167 -8.72 -21.40 0.20
N ASN A 168 -8.11 -20.82 1.24
CA ASN A 168 -8.86 -20.10 2.26
C ASN A 168 -9.03 -18.64 1.87
N PHE A 169 -10.22 -18.28 1.40
CA PHE A 169 -10.63 -16.89 1.20
C PHE A 169 -10.81 -16.20 2.56
N GLN A 170 -10.21 -15.02 2.75
CA GLN A 170 -10.29 -14.28 4.01
C GLN A 170 -10.94 -12.90 3.87
N GLY A 171 -11.02 -12.34 2.66
CA GLY A 171 -11.72 -11.07 2.42
C GLY A 171 -11.25 -10.34 1.16
N TRP A 172 -11.96 -9.27 0.82
CA TRP A 172 -11.60 -8.34 -0.25
C TRP A 172 -11.02 -7.05 0.33
N SER A 173 -10.20 -6.35 -0.45
CA SER A 173 -9.96 -4.94 -0.19
C SER A 173 -11.25 -4.12 -0.41
N PRO A 174 -11.42 -2.98 0.25
CA PRO A 174 -12.63 -2.15 0.13
C PRO A 174 -12.95 -1.68 -1.28
N ASP A 175 -11.91 -1.49 -2.10
CA ASP A 175 -12.02 -1.07 -3.50
C ASP A 175 -12.24 -2.24 -4.47
N GLY A 176 -12.22 -3.49 -3.98
CA GLY A 176 -12.37 -4.70 -4.79
C GLY A 176 -11.15 -5.10 -5.62
N THR A 177 -10.03 -4.37 -5.52
CA THR A 177 -8.86 -4.59 -6.38
C THR A 177 -7.89 -5.63 -5.85
N ARG A 178 -8.05 -6.09 -4.61
CA ARG A 178 -7.21 -7.09 -3.95
C ARG A 178 -8.01 -8.10 -3.13
N ILE A 179 -7.36 -9.21 -2.86
CA ILE A 179 -7.92 -10.31 -2.09
C ILE A 179 -6.95 -10.74 -0.98
N MET A 180 -7.50 -11.03 0.19
CA MET A 180 -6.79 -11.76 1.24
C MET A 180 -7.11 -13.24 1.14
N HIS A 181 -6.08 -14.06 1.03
CA HIS A 181 -6.23 -15.52 1.07
C HIS A 181 -4.99 -16.18 1.65
N ASP A 182 -5.17 -17.29 2.37
CA ASP A 182 -4.07 -18.10 2.92
C ASP A 182 -2.93 -17.27 3.60
N GLY A 183 -3.28 -16.18 4.29
CA GLY A 183 -2.32 -15.31 4.98
C GLY A 183 -1.52 -14.36 4.07
N VAL A 184 -1.95 -14.15 2.83
CA VAL A 184 -1.34 -13.18 1.90
C VAL A 184 -2.37 -12.20 1.35
N ILE A 185 -1.89 -11.04 0.92
CA ILE A 185 -2.62 -10.09 0.08
C ILE A 185 -2.13 -10.29 -1.35
N ALA A 186 -3.05 -10.51 -2.28
CA ALA A 186 -2.76 -10.69 -3.69
C ALA A 186 -3.54 -9.71 -4.57
N ASP A 187 -2.99 -9.40 -5.75
CA ASP A 187 -3.69 -8.70 -6.81
C ASP A 187 -4.66 -9.63 -7.57
N MET A 188 -5.39 -9.08 -8.55
CA MET A 188 -6.34 -9.86 -9.35
C MET A 188 -5.69 -10.86 -10.33
N ASN A 189 -4.36 -10.78 -10.51
CA ASN A 189 -3.57 -11.73 -11.29
C ASN A 189 -3.00 -12.88 -10.41
N GLY A 190 -3.22 -12.82 -9.10
CA GLY A 190 -2.69 -13.78 -8.13
C GLY A 190 -1.26 -13.52 -7.69
N GLN A 191 -0.68 -12.37 -8.04
CA GLN A 191 0.63 -11.95 -7.54
C GLN A 191 0.52 -11.59 -6.06
N THR A 192 1.35 -12.22 -5.22
CA THR A 192 1.47 -11.84 -3.81
C THR A 192 2.11 -10.46 -3.67
N LEU A 193 1.40 -9.53 -3.02
CA LEU A 193 1.84 -8.17 -2.74
C LEU A 193 2.39 -8.03 -1.32
N ALA A 194 1.79 -8.71 -0.35
CA ALA A 194 2.19 -8.66 1.06
C ALA A 194 1.82 -9.95 1.80
N ARG A 195 2.46 -10.18 2.95
CA ARG A 195 2.18 -11.31 3.85
C ARG A 195 1.60 -10.79 5.16
N LEU A 196 0.57 -11.47 5.65
CA LEU A 196 -0.11 -11.14 6.91
C LEU A 196 0.35 -12.07 8.04
N PRO A 197 0.30 -11.62 9.30
CA PRO A 197 0.34 -12.51 10.45
C PRO A 197 -0.74 -13.60 10.35
N ALA A 198 -0.44 -14.80 10.84
CA ALA A 198 -1.43 -15.88 10.90
C ALA A 198 -2.59 -15.49 11.84
N GLY A 199 -3.83 -15.58 11.34
CA GLY A 199 -5.05 -15.25 12.08
C GLY A 199 -6.20 -14.90 11.16
N ASP A 200 -7.25 -14.31 11.74
CA ASP A 200 -8.44 -13.82 11.05
C ASP A 200 -8.25 -12.33 10.71
N PRO A 201 -8.02 -11.95 9.44
CA PRO A 201 -7.81 -10.57 9.06
C PRO A 201 -9.12 -9.85 8.69
N SER A 202 -9.14 -8.53 8.87
CA SER A 202 -10.21 -7.65 8.38
C SER A 202 -9.65 -6.34 7.88
N TRP A 203 -10.13 -5.87 6.73
CA TRP A 203 -9.68 -4.66 6.05
C TRP A 203 -10.55 -3.45 6.44
N SER A 204 -9.92 -2.32 6.75
CA SER A 204 -10.57 -1.00 6.92
C SER A 204 -10.66 -0.23 5.61
N LEU A 205 -11.52 0.79 5.52
CA LEU A 205 -11.60 1.66 4.34
C LEU A 205 -10.32 2.48 4.11
N SER A 206 -9.56 2.74 5.17
CA SER A 206 -8.29 3.48 5.14
C SER A 206 -7.06 2.62 4.82
N GLY A 207 -7.22 1.32 4.57
CA GLY A 207 -6.13 0.44 4.16
C GLY A 207 -5.42 -0.30 5.30
N GLN A 208 -5.73 0.00 6.56
CA GLN A 208 -5.24 -0.78 7.71
C GLN A 208 -5.96 -2.13 7.79
N ILE A 209 -5.26 -3.13 8.32
CA ILE A 209 -5.75 -4.48 8.50
C ILE A 209 -5.61 -4.85 9.96
N ILE A 210 -6.69 -5.35 10.56
CA ILE A 210 -6.64 -5.94 11.88
C ILE A 210 -6.61 -7.47 11.74
N VAL A 211 -5.76 -8.13 12.51
CA VAL A 211 -5.61 -9.59 12.56
C VAL A 211 -5.88 -10.07 13.97
N GLY A 212 -6.96 -10.83 14.14
CA GLY A 212 -7.30 -11.53 15.37
C GLY A 212 -6.63 -12.90 15.42
N THR A 213 -5.95 -13.22 16.53
CA THR A 213 -5.32 -14.52 16.75
C THR A 213 -5.78 -15.16 18.06
N ASP A 214 -5.34 -16.39 18.32
CA ASP A 214 -5.63 -17.06 19.60
C ASP A 214 -4.96 -16.39 20.81
N SER A 215 -3.95 -15.54 20.59
CA SER A 215 -3.17 -14.94 21.68
C SER A 215 -3.03 -13.41 21.59
N SER A 216 -3.38 -12.81 20.45
CA SER A 216 -3.03 -11.44 20.13
C SER A 216 -4.04 -10.79 19.20
N LEU A 217 -4.13 -9.47 19.30
CA LEU A 217 -4.77 -8.61 18.31
C LEU A 217 -3.68 -7.73 17.70
N ILE A 218 -3.56 -7.77 16.37
CA ILE A 218 -2.44 -7.17 15.64
C ILE A 218 -3.01 -6.25 14.56
N GLU A 219 -2.45 -5.05 14.43
CA GLU A 219 -2.68 -4.15 13.31
C GLU A 219 -1.50 -4.21 12.34
N VAL A 220 -1.78 -4.13 11.05
CA VAL A 220 -0.78 -4.14 9.97
C VAL A 220 -1.29 -3.32 8.79
N ASN A 221 -0.39 -2.68 8.06
CA ASN A 221 -0.73 -1.97 6.82
C ASN A 221 -1.03 -2.96 5.68
N SER A 222 -1.77 -2.51 4.66
CA SER A 222 -2.04 -3.29 3.44
C SER A 222 -0.81 -3.70 2.62
N ASP A 223 0.33 -3.05 2.85
CA ASP A 223 1.62 -3.42 2.26
C ASP A 223 2.42 -4.41 3.13
N GLY A 224 1.87 -4.83 4.27
CA GLY A 224 2.49 -5.74 5.24
C GLY A 224 3.44 -5.05 6.24
N SER A 225 3.64 -3.73 6.13
CA SER A 225 4.45 -2.92 7.05
C SER A 225 3.66 -2.51 8.30
N GLY A 226 4.30 -1.75 9.20
CA GLY A 226 3.61 -1.10 10.33
C GLY A 226 3.00 -2.07 11.35
N ARG A 227 3.53 -3.30 11.44
CA ARG A 227 2.98 -4.32 12.35
C ARG A 227 3.04 -3.84 13.80
N GLN A 228 1.87 -3.69 14.42
CA GLN A 228 1.71 -3.28 15.80
C GLN A 228 0.84 -4.28 16.56
N GLN A 229 1.28 -4.71 17.74
CA GLN A 229 0.42 -5.50 18.62
C GLN A 229 -0.45 -4.57 19.46
N LEU A 230 -1.77 -4.66 19.30
CA LEU A 230 -2.74 -3.84 20.03
C LEU A 230 -3.08 -4.44 21.40
N ALA A 231 -3.16 -5.77 21.48
CA ALA A 231 -3.49 -6.46 22.72
C ALA A 231 -2.89 -7.88 22.77
N THR A 232 -2.72 -8.38 23.99
CA THR A 232 -2.47 -9.79 24.31
C THR A 232 -3.69 -10.37 25.05
N GLY A 233 -3.94 -11.66 24.89
CA GLY A 233 -5.03 -12.35 25.56
C GLY A 233 -5.56 -13.52 24.74
N SER A 234 -6.47 -14.29 25.31
CA SER A 234 -7.00 -15.49 24.65
C SER A 234 -8.14 -15.17 23.67
N ALA A 235 -8.05 -15.75 22.46
CA ALA A 235 -9.11 -15.87 21.45
C ALA A 235 -9.72 -14.55 20.97
N PHE A 236 -8.98 -13.81 20.13
CA PHE A 236 -9.53 -12.73 19.31
C PHE A 236 -9.97 -13.31 17.96
N LYS A 237 -11.28 -13.40 17.72
CA LYS A 237 -11.85 -14.04 16.53
C LYS A 237 -12.71 -13.09 15.73
N GLN A 238 -12.80 -13.34 14.42
CA GLN A 238 -13.71 -12.65 13.51
C GLN A 238 -13.71 -11.12 13.67
N PRO A 239 -12.56 -10.44 13.58
CA PRO A 239 -12.56 -9.00 13.68
C PRO A 239 -13.30 -8.39 12.48
N ALA A 240 -13.95 -7.24 12.66
CA ALA A 240 -14.57 -6.51 11.57
C ALA A 240 -14.47 -4.99 11.78
N TRP A 241 -13.84 -4.29 10.85
CA TRP A 241 -13.74 -2.83 10.84
C TRP A 241 -15.09 -2.16 10.59
N ALA A 242 -15.30 -1.05 11.29
CA ALA A 242 -16.37 -0.12 10.97
C ALA A 242 -15.98 0.76 9.76
N PRO A 243 -16.96 1.31 9.01
CA PRO A 243 -16.71 2.16 7.85
C PRO A 243 -15.83 3.39 8.14
N ASP A 244 -16.00 4.00 9.31
CA ASP A 244 -15.18 5.14 9.76
C ASP A 244 -13.70 4.84 9.96
N SER A 245 -13.29 3.56 9.93
CA SER A 245 -11.93 3.08 10.18
C SER A 245 -11.34 3.52 11.53
N SER A 246 -12.19 3.94 12.47
CA SER A 246 -11.78 4.38 13.81
C SER A 246 -12.13 3.34 14.88
N THR A 247 -13.03 2.42 14.55
CA THR A 247 -13.51 1.37 15.44
C THR A 247 -13.58 0.02 14.73
N PHE A 248 -13.48 -1.05 15.50
CA PHE A 248 -13.68 -2.40 15.02
C PHE A 248 -14.31 -3.27 16.11
N VAL A 249 -14.87 -4.40 15.69
CA VAL A 249 -15.36 -5.44 16.60
C VAL A 249 -14.49 -6.67 16.55
N PHE A 250 -14.61 -7.51 17.57
CA PHE A 250 -14.10 -8.88 17.59
C PHE A 250 -14.92 -9.76 18.53
N VAL A 251 -14.89 -11.06 18.31
CA VAL A 251 -15.51 -12.05 19.20
C VAL A 251 -14.48 -12.55 20.21
N ARG A 252 -14.82 -12.51 21.50
CA ARG A 252 -13.99 -13.05 22.58
C ARG A 252 -14.86 -13.57 23.73
N GLY A 253 -14.59 -14.81 24.15
CA GLY A 253 -15.34 -15.45 25.25
C GLY A 253 -16.83 -15.63 24.97
N GLY A 254 -17.24 -15.70 23.70
CA GLY A 254 -18.64 -15.77 23.28
C GLY A 254 -19.38 -14.43 23.24
N PHE A 255 -18.69 -13.31 23.50
CA PHE A 255 -19.23 -11.96 23.43
C PHE A 255 -18.67 -11.20 22.24
N LEU A 256 -19.48 -10.31 21.68
CA LEU A 256 -19.05 -9.32 20.70
C LEU A 256 -18.51 -8.09 21.45
N TRP A 257 -17.26 -7.75 21.20
CA TRP A 257 -16.59 -6.60 21.78
C TRP A 257 -16.40 -5.53 20.73
N VAL A 258 -16.59 -4.27 21.11
CA VAL A 258 -16.17 -3.10 20.33
C VAL A 258 -14.87 -2.56 20.93
N ALA A 259 -13.93 -2.21 20.08
CA ALA A 259 -12.74 -1.46 20.46
C ALA A 259 -12.54 -0.26 19.54
N GLY A 260 -12.00 0.82 20.11
CA GLY A 260 -11.39 1.87 19.32
C GLY A 260 -10.08 1.37 18.74
N ALA A 261 -9.83 1.70 17.49
CA ALA A 261 -8.46 1.70 16.99
C ALA A 261 -7.65 2.71 17.81
N PRO A 262 -6.38 2.43 18.14
CA PRO A 262 -5.53 3.43 18.79
C PRO A 262 -5.65 4.78 18.05
N GLY A 263 -6.00 5.83 18.79
CA GLY A 263 -6.50 7.08 18.25
C GLY A 263 -5.60 7.69 17.18
N GLY A 264 -6.23 8.03 16.05
CA GLY A 264 -5.58 8.55 14.85
C GLY A 264 -4.95 7.40 14.08
N SER A 265 -5.46 7.13 12.87
CA SER A 265 -4.66 6.53 11.79
C SER A 265 -3.20 6.90 12.02
N GLN A 266 -2.31 5.94 12.27
CA GLN A 266 -0.90 6.24 12.09
C GLN A 266 -0.84 6.89 10.70
N PRO A 267 -0.36 8.15 10.57
CA PRO A 267 -0.33 8.78 9.27
C PRO A 267 0.40 7.79 8.39
N GLN A 268 -0.31 7.27 7.39
CA GLN A 268 0.33 6.38 6.43
C GLN A 268 1.59 7.14 5.99
N PRO A 269 2.79 6.52 6.06
CA PRO A 269 4.01 7.24 5.74
C PRO A 269 3.82 7.95 4.40
N SER A 270 4.38 9.14 4.23
CA SER A 270 4.19 9.87 2.98
C SER A 270 4.62 8.99 1.79
N ALA A 271 4.11 9.27 0.58
CA ALA A 271 4.50 8.48 -0.59
C ALA A 271 6.03 8.40 -0.74
N ILE A 272 6.73 9.49 -0.38
CA ILE A 272 8.19 9.56 -0.41
C ILE A 272 8.84 8.69 0.67
N ASP A 273 8.28 8.60 1.88
CA ASP A 273 8.79 7.72 2.94
C ASP A 273 8.61 6.24 2.62
N GLN A 274 7.43 5.88 2.08
CA GLN A 274 7.15 4.50 1.64
C GLN A 274 8.12 4.09 0.53
N ALA A 275 8.30 4.93 -0.48
CA ALA A 275 9.23 4.67 -1.57
C ALA A 275 10.70 4.66 -1.10
N ALA A 276 11.08 5.52 -0.15
CA ALA A 276 12.42 5.55 0.43
C ALA A 276 12.75 4.25 1.17
N ALA A 277 11.79 3.65 1.88
CA ALA A 277 11.97 2.35 2.52
C ALA A 277 12.26 1.24 1.49
N VAL A 278 11.57 1.25 0.34
CA VAL A 278 11.82 0.32 -0.77
C VAL A 278 13.22 0.53 -1.35
N VAL A 279 13.62 1.78 -1.62
CA VAL A 279 14.97 2.11 -2.12
C VAL A 279 16.05 1.64 -1.14
N ALA A 280 15.90 1.93 0.15
CA ALA A 280 16.87 1.51 1.16
C ALA A 280 17.01 -0.02 1.23
N ALA A 281 15.89 -0.75 1.22
CA ALA A 281 15.89 -2.21 1.24
C ALA A 281 16.49 -2.82 -0.05
N PHE A 282 16.20 -2.22 -1.21
CA PHE A 282 16.78 -2.58 -2.50
C PHE A 282 18.30 -2.38 -2.52
N MET A 283 18.78 -1.21 -2.10
CA MET A 283 20.21 -0.89 -2.06
C MET A 283 20.95 -1.76 -1.05
N GLN A 284 20.34 -2.08 0.09
CA GLN A 284 20.91 -3.01 1.06
C GLN A 284 21.03 -4.43 0.48
N ALA A 285 19.99 -4.94 -0.21
CA ALA A 285 20.07 -6.24 -0.87
C ALA A 285 21.19 -6.30 -1.91
N ARG A 286 21.47 -5.17 -2.61
CA ARG A 286 22.59 -5.04 -3.54
C ARG A 286 23.95 -5.06 -2.83
N LEU A 287 24.09 -4.35 -1.71
CA LEU A 287 25.30 -4.38 -0.88
C LEU A 287 25.60 -5.78 -0.36
N ASP A 288 24.56 -6.50 0.07
CA ASP A 288 24.68 -7.88 0.57
C ASP A 288 24.93 -8.91 -0.54
N GLY A 289 24.88 -8.49 -1.82
CA GLY A 289 25.01 -9.38 -2.97
C GLY A 289 23.82 -10.34 -3.17
N ASN A 290 22.68 -10.07 -2.52
CA ASN A 290 21.49 -10.91 -2.57
C ASN A 290 20.61 -10.57 -3.78
N ILE A 291 20.87 -11.28 -4.89
CA ILE A 291 20.19 -11.08 -6.18
C ILE A 291 18.67 -11.28 -6.06
N GLU A 292 18.23 -12.36 -5.43
CA GLU A 292 16.79 -12.68 -5.34
C GLU A 292 16.02 -11.62 -4.56
N LYS A 293 16.59 -11.16 -3.43
CA LYS A 293 15.98 -10.08 -2.64
C LYS A 293 16.02 -8.74 -3.37
N ALA A 294 17.09 -8.41 -4.09
CA ALA A 294 17.12 -7.18 -4.89
C ALA A 294 16.06 -7.23 -6.01
N ARG A 295 15.89 -8.38 -6.65
CA ARG A 295 14.93 -8.59 -7.73
C ARG A 295 13.47 -8.50 -7.27
N SER A 296 13.17 -8.78 -6.00
CA SER A 296 11.80 -8.69 -5.47
C SER A 296 11.28 -7.25 -5.32
N PHE A 297 12.14 -6.24 -5.37
CA PHE A 297 11.74 -4.82 -5.32
C PHE A 297 11.51 -4.21 -6.71
N LEU A 298 11.65 -5.00 -7.78
CA LEU A 298 11.46 -4.58 -9.16
C LEU A 298 10.09 -5.05 -9.66
N ASP A 299 9.38 -4.20 -10.40
CA ASP A 299 8.29 -4.66 -11.25
C ASP A 299 8.82 -5.29 -12.55
N ASP A 300 7.96 -5.60 -13.50
CA ASP A 300 8.37 -6.22 -14.76
C ASP A 300 9.19 -5.28 -15.66
N ASN A 301 8.92 -3.98 -15.64
CA ASN A 301 9.72 -2.98 -16.36
C ASN A 301 11.11 -2.80 -15.70
N GLY A 302 11.16 -2.78 -14.38
CA GLY A 302 12.40 -2.72 -13.61
C GLY A 302 13.27 -3.96 -13.85
N LYS A 303 12.66 -5.16 -13.86
CA LYS A 303 13.36 -6.41 -14.20
C LYS A 303 13.91 -6.38 -15.62
N ALA A 304 13.16 -5.84 -16.58
CA ALA A 304 13.62 -5.70 -17.96
C ALA A 304 14.84 -4.79 -18.07
N THR A 305 14.93 -3.74 -17.24
CA THR A 305 16.07 -2.82 -17.21
C THR A 305 17.38 -3.53 -16.86
N TYR A 306 17.34 -4.51 -15.96
CA TYR A 306 18.53 -5.26 -15.51
C TYR A 306 18.75 -6.58 -16.28
N ALA A 307 18.00 -6.83 -17.35
CA ALA A 307 18.11 -8.05 -18.16
C ALA A 307 19.10 -7.89 -19.32
N GLY A 308 19.62 -9.00 -19.82
CA GLY A 308 20.44 -9.04 -21.04
C GLY A 308 21.70 -8.19 -20.95
N SER A 309 21.84 -7.21 -21.85
CA SER A 309 22.95 -6.26 -21.90
C SER A 309 22.73 -5.00 -21.05
N GLY A 310 21.68 -4.97 -20.21
CA GLY A 310 21.44 -3.88 -19.26
C GLY A 310 22.51 -3.79 -18.16
N PRO A 311 22.45 -2.77 -17.30
CA PRO A 311 23.31 -2.68 -16.13
C PRO A 311 23.20 -3.92 -15.24
N ALA A 312 24.24 -4.21 -14.48
CA ALA A 312 24.21 -5.32 -13.53
C ALA A 312 23.34 -4.97 -12.31
N LEU A 313 22.35 -5.82 -12.00
CA LEU A 313 21.48 -5.65 -10.83
C LEU A 313 22.28 -5.54 -9.53
N ILE A 314 23.24 -6.45 -9.35
CA ILE A 314 24.31 -6.27 -8.38
C ILE A 314 25.46 -5.66 -9.16
N PRO A 315 25.86 -4.41 -8.89
CA PRO A 315 27.00 -3.80 -9.54
C PRO A 315 28.24 -4.67 -9.34
N ARG A 316 28.66 -5.36 -10.41
CA ARG A 316 29.83 -6.22 -10.44
C ARG A 316 30.81 -5.60 -11.43
N GLY A 317 31.89 -5.06 -10.89
CA GLY A 317 33.04 -4.54 -11.62
C GLY A 317 34.31 -4.68 -10.79
N ASP A 318 35.46 -4.24 -11.33
CA ASP A 318 36.77 -4.33 -10.66
C ASP A 318 36.84 -3.59 -9.32
N ALA A 319 35.92 -2.65 -9.08
CA ALA A 319 35.71 -1.98 -7.80
C ALA A 319 34.39 -2.47 -7.19
N GLY A 320 34.44 -3.05 -5.99
CA GLY A 320 33.25 -3.57 -5.30
C GLY A 320 32.38 -2.44 -4.77
N PHE A 321 31.06 -2.61 -4.83
CA PHE A 321 30.08 -1.69 -4.24
C PHE A 321 30.23 -1.64 -2.72
N ARG A 322 30.42 -0.44 -2.13
CA ARG A 322 30.77 -0.26 -0.71
C ARG A 322 29.66 0.36 0.12
N ARG A 323 29.06 1.42 -0.40
CA ARG A 323 28.02 2.21 0.27
C ARG A 323 27.27 3.03 -0.76
N TYR A 324 26.13 3.58 -0.34
CA TYR A 324 25.34 4.48 -1.16
C TYR A 324 24.83 5.68 -0.37
N TYR A 325 24.41 6.70 -1.09
CA TYR A 325 23.65 7.84 -0.60
C TYR A 325 22.36 7.98 -1.41
N ILE A 326 21.28 8.38 -0.75
CA ILE A 326 20.09 8.91 -1.44
C ILE A 326 20.36 10.41 -1.60
N LEU A 327 20.63 10.84 -2.83
CA LEU A 327 20.93 12.24 -3.12
C LEU A 327 19.67 13.07 -3.15
N SER A 328 18.64 12.69 -3.89
CA SER A 328 17.38 13.42 -3.92
C SER A 328 16.21 12.47 -4.02
N SER A 329 15.03 12.98 -3.66
CA SER A 329 13.76 12.29 -3.81
C SER A 329 12.66 13.28 -4.13
N GLU A 330 11.84 12.98 -5.14
CA GLU A 330 10.75 13.83 -5.59
C GLU A 330 9.51 13.00 -5.90
N VAL A 331 8.35 13.39 -5.37
CA VAL A 331 7.06 12.82 -5.80
C VAL A 331 6.68 13.46 -7.13
N ASP A 332 6.25 12.66 -8.10
CA ASP A 332 5.74 13.18 -9.37
C ASP A 332 4.51 14.07 -9.09
N PRO A 333 4.55 15.36 -9.48
CA PRO A 333 3.49 16.30 -9.16
C PRO A 333 2.17 15.98 -9.88
N THR A 334 2.21 15.14 -10.92
CA THR A 334 1.03 14.67 -11.67
C THR A 334 0.53 13.32 -11.16
N SER A 335 1.30 12.61 -10.34
CA SER A 335 0.96 11.29 -9.83
C SER A 335 1.61 11.00 -8.47
N PRO A 336 0.86 11.04 -7.33
CA PRO A 336 1.41 10.67 -6.02
C PRO A 336 1.79 9.18 -5.90
N ASN A 337 1.52 8.39 -6.94
CA ASN A 337 1.89 6.98 -7.07
C ASN A 337 3.18 6.79 -7.87
N THR A 338 3.89 7.86 -8.23
CA THR A 338 5.20 7.82 -8.87
C THR A 338 6.19 8.64 -8.04
N VAL A 339 7.33 8.06 -7.69
CA VAL A 339 8.38 8.75 -6.93
C VAL A 339 9.72 8.53 -7.62
N ARG A 340 10.48 9.61 -7.78
CA ARG A 340 11.84 9.61 -8.33
C ARG A 340 12.84 9.67 -7.18
N PHE A 341 13.91 8.90 -7.27
CA PHE A 341 15.08 8.99 -6.42
C PHE A 341 16.34 9.08 -7.27
N VAL A 342 17.32 9.87 -6.84
CA VAL A 342 18.71 9.75 -7.33
C VAL A 342 19.54 9.13 -6.23
N VAL A 343 20.15 8.00 -6.51
CA VAL A 343 21.07 7.33 -5.58
C VAL A 343 22.49 7.40 -6.11
N ARG A 344 23.45 7.65 -5.22
CA ARG A 344 24.88 7.61 -5.53
C ARG A 344 25.47 6.35 -4.95
N LEU A 345 26.15 5.57 -5.79
CA LEU A 345 26.85 4.35 -5.43
C LEU A 345 28.34 4.64 -5.37
N ILE A 346 29.01 4.17 -4.31
CA ILE A 346 30.45 4.32 -4.12
C ILE A 346 31.13 2.96 -4.24
N PHE A 347 32.24 2.93 -4.97
CA PHE A 347 32.98 1.71 -5.30
C PHE A 347 34.44 1.75 -4.84
N GLY A 348 34.98 0.60 -4.42
CA GLY A 348 36.39 0.45 -4.03
C GLY A 348 36.89 -0.99 -4.02
N ARG A 349 38.19 -1.21 -4.23
CA ARG A 349 38.83 -2.54 -4.32
C ARG A 349 39.82 -2.80 -3.18
N GLY A 350 39.72 -3.97 -2.54
CA GLY A 350 40.84 -4.61 -1.81
C GLY A 350 41.53 -3.80 -0.69
N GLY A 351 40.82 -2.87 -0.04
CA GLY A 351 41.33 -2.00 1.02
C GLY A 351 40.29 -0.91 1.38
N PRO A 352 40.63 0.08 2.23
CA PRO A 352 39.71 1.14 2.64
C PRO A 352 39.51 2.23 1.56
N ILE A 353 40.20 2.13 0.42
CA ILE A 353 40.24 3.19 -0.59
C ILE A 353 39.05 3.06 -1.54
N GLU A 354 38.15 4.03 -1.45
CA GLU A 354 37.09 4.29 -2.43
C GLU A 354 37.67 5.07 -3.62
N ARG A 355 37.29 4.70 -4.83
CA ARG A 355 37.91 5.22 -6.07
C ARG A 355 36.93 5.92 -6.98
N THR A 356 35.79 5.28 -7.20
CA THR A 356 34.82 5.75 -8.18
C THR A 356 33.43 5.82 -7.57
N LEU A 357 32.60 6.62 -8.20
CA LEU A 357 31.18 6.72 -7.92
C LEU A 357 30.39 6.60 -9.22
N SER A 358 29.14 6.19 -9.12
CA SER A 358 28.14 6.36 -10.18
C SER A 358 26.81 6.74 -9.56
N GLU A 359 25.90 7.24 -10.37
CA GLU A 359 24.55 7.57 -9.91
C GLU A 359 23.52 6.75 -10.67
N GLU A 360 22.42 6.44 -10.01
CA GLU A 360 21.26 5.82 -10.64
C GLU A 360 20.03 6.65 -10.30
N THR A 361 19.23 6.99 -11.32
CA THR A 361 17.88 7.53 -11.11
C THR A 361 16.90 6.35 -11.07
N LEU A 362 16.26 6.15 -9.93
CA LEU A 362 15.22 5.15 -9.72
C LEU A 362 13.86 5.82 -9.85
N ILE A 363 12.99 5.28 -10.71
CA ILE A 363 11.58 5.66 -10.77
C ILE A 363 10.78 4.52 -10.15
N LEU A 364 10.10 4.80 -9.05
CA LEU A 364 9.23 3.87 -8.37
C LEU A 364 7.77 4.18 -8.71
N LYS A 365 6.97 3.14 -8.89
CA LYS A 365 5.53 3.23 -9.12
C LYS A 365 4.76 2.28 -8.23
N ARG A 366 3.49 2.61 -8.01
CA ARG A 366 2.49 1.73 -7.39
C ARG A 366 1.15 1.90 -8.11
N ALA A 367 0.30 0.88 -8.11
CA ALA A 367 -0.98 0.96 -8.80
C ALA A 367 -1.99 1.87 -8.05
N SER A 368 -2.02 1.78 -6.72
CA SER A 368 -2.89 2.57 -5.84
C SER A 368 -2.16 3.05 -4.59
N ALA A 369 -2.75 3.97 -3.82
CA ALA A 369 -2.15 4.55 -2.62
C ALA A 369 -1.78 3.54 -1.52
N ASN A 370 -2.39 2.35 -1.56
CA ASN A 370 -2.21 1.28 -0.59
C ASN A 370 -1.28 0.17 -1.08
N ASP A 371 -0.79 0.26 -2.33
CA ASP A 371 0.14 -0.71 -2.91
C ASP A 371 1.57 -0.39 -2.48
N PRO A 372 2.42 -1.41 -2.30
CA PRO A 372 3.84 -1.17 -2.15
C PRO A 372 4.39 -0.52 -3.43
N PHE A 373 5.35 0.40 -3.27
CA PHE A 373 6.14 0.86 -4.39
C PHE A 373 7.05 -0.26 -4.91
N LEU A 374 7.16 -0.36 -6.23
CA LEU A 374 8.17 -1.16 -6.91
C LEU A 374 8.99 -0.25 -7.83
N ILE A 375 10.25 -0.61 -8.05
CA ILE A 375 11.11 0.09 -9.00
C ILE A 375 10.68 -0.29 -10.41
N ASP A 376 10.16 0.69 -11.15
CA ASP A 376 9.66 0.59 -12.52
C ASP A 376 10.77 0.83 -13.55
N ARG A 377 11.69 1.76 -13.25
CA ARG A 377 12.75 2.11 -14.18
C ARG A 377 14.02 2.56 -13.47
N VAL A 378 15.17 2.25 -14.07
CA VAL A 378 16.50 2.66 -13.61
C VAL A 378 17.25 3.32 -14.75
N ILE A 379 17.80 4.52 -14.50
CA ILE A 379 18.67 5.22 -15.45
C ILE A 379 20.05 5.32 -14.81
N VAL A 380 21.05 4.66 -15.40
CA VAL A 380 22.41 4.62 -14.86
C VAL A 380 23.22 5.78 -15.45
N GLY A 381 23.77 6.61 -14.58
CA GLY A 381 24.68 7.69 -14.93
C GLY A 381 26.11 7.19 -15.15
N PRO A 382 26.99 8.04 -15.70
CA PRO A 382 28.38 7.69 -15.96
C PRO A 382 29.14 7.41 -14.65
N VAL A 383 30.15 6.54 -14.73
CA VAL A 383 31.12 6.34 -13.65
C VAL A 383 32.09 7.53 -13.62
N ARG A 384 32.32 8.07 -12.43
CA ARG A 384 33.21 9.21 -12.17
C ARG A 384 34.23 8.87 -11.09
N ASP A 385 35.36 9.57 -11.08
CA ASP A 385 36.31 9.49 -9.97
C ASP A 385 35.74 10.16 -8.72
N LEU A 386 35.87 9.52 -7.57
CA LEU A 386 35.41 10.08 -6.28
C LEU A 386 36.31 11.25 -5.85
N GLY A 387 37.60 11.21 -6.18
CA GLY A 387 38.57 12.21 -5.78
C GLY A 387 38.78 12.27 -4.26
N ARG A 388 39.33 13.39 -3.78
CA ARG A 388 39.53 13.68 -2.34
C ARG A 388 38.82 14.94 -1.87
N GLY A 389 38.17 15.67 -2.77
CA GLY A 389 37.46 16.91 -2.48
C GLY A 389 36.05 16.69 -1.94
N PRO A 390 35.28 17.77 -1.73
CA PRO A 390 33.93 17.69 -1.21
C PRO A 390 32.99 17.05 -2.21
N VAL A 391 32.06 16.24 -1.70
CA VAL A 391 31.11 15.45 -2.49
C VAL A 391 29.70 15.68 -1.96
N VAL A 392 28.73 15.94 -2.86
CA VAL A 392 27.31 16.04 -2.50
C VAL A 392 26.81 14.69 -1.99
N VAL A 393 26.16 14.68 -0.82
CA VAL A 393 25.61 13.48 -0.18
C VAL A 393 24.09 13.53 0.00
N ALA A 394 23.48 14.72 -0.03
CA ALA A 394 22.03 14.88 -0.01
C ALA A 394 21.61 16.24 -0.60
N VAL A 395 20.45 16.26 -1.22
CA VAL A 395 19.75 17.43 -1.77
C VAL A 395 18.28 17.34 -1.36
N ARG A 396 17.84 18.28 -0.52
CA ARG A 396 16.42 18.45 -0.19
C ARG A 396 15.85 19.57 -1.04
N ILE A 397 14.67 19.33 -1.62
CA ILE A 397 14.00 20.29 -2.50
C ILE A 397 12.56 20.49 -2.05
N THR A 398 12.16 21.75 -1.96
CA THR A 398 10.79 22.21 -1.69
C THR A 398 10.47 23.33 -2.68
N PRO A 399 9.20 23.75 -2.83
CA PRO A 399 8.86 24.85 -3.74
C PRO A 399 9.62 26.15 -3.47
N SER A 400 10.08 26.39 -2.23
CA SER A 400 10.71 27.66 -1.82
C SER A 400 12.16 27.54 -1.34
N ARG A 401 12.73 26.32 -1.28
CA ARG A 401 14.04 26.07 -0.69
C ARG A 401 14.72 24.84 -1.29
N VAL A 402 16.02 24.94 -1.54
CA VAL A 402 16.91 23.80 -1.87
C VAL A 402 18.07 23.77 -0.88
N GLU A 403 18.35 22.60 -0.32
CA GLU A 403 19.46 22.37 0.61
C GLU A 403 20.41 21.33 0.03
N VAL A 404 21.69 21.67 -0.15
CA VAL A 404 22.72 20.80 -0.72
C VAL A 404 23.76 20.48 0.34
N THR A 405 23.76 19.25 0.82
CA THR A 405 24.64 18.77 1.88
C THR A 405 25.86 18.07 1.29
N PHE A 406 27.04 18.41 1.79
CA PHE A 406 28.32 17.83 1.41
C PHE A 406 28.85 16.89 2.49
N ASP A 407 29.72 15.96 2.11
CA ASP A 407 30.41 15.04 3.02
C ASP A 407 31.47 15.72 3.91
N SER A 408 31.79 16.98 3.63
CA SER A 408 32.85 17.75 4.26
C SER A 408 32.49 19.22 4.40
N ASP A 409 33.13 19.89 5.35
CA ASP A 409 32.98 21.32 5.59
C ASP A 409 33.60 22.13 4.45
N LEU A 410 32.81 22.99 3.83
CA LEU A 410 33.20 23.84 2.73
C LEU A 410 33.86 25.13 3.22
N ARG A 411 34.70 25.72 2.38
CA ARG A 411 35.17 27.09 2.57
C ARG A 411 34.06 28.06 2.18
N PRO A 412 33.58 28.91 3.10
CA PRO A 412 32.49 29.86 2.81
C PRO A 412 32.78 30.76 1.61
N ALA A 413 34.04 31.14 1.37
CA ALA A 413 34.43 31.97 0.23
C ALA A 413 34.25 31.28 -1.14
N THR A 414 34.06 29.97 -1.18
CA THR A 414 33.97 29.18 -2.42
C THR A 414 32.55 28.72 -2.75
N ILE A 415 31.57 28.96 -1.87
CA ILE A 415 30.19 28.47 -2.05
C ILE A 415 29.47 29.09 -3.26
N ALA A 416 29.98 30.22 -3.79
CA ALA A 416 29.49 30.82 -5.03
C ALA A 416 29.65 29.88 -6.25
N GLY A 417 30.49 28.85 -6.14
CA GLY A 417 30.59 27.78 -7.15
C GLY A 417 29.48 26.72 -7.07
N VAL A 418 28.56 26.81 -6.12
CA VAL A 418 27.35 25.97 -6.04
C VAL A 418 26.18 26.77 -6.60
N VAL A 419 25.65 26.34 -7.74
CA VAL A 419 24.68 27.09 -8.55
C VAL A 419 23.43 26.24 -8.77
N LEU A 420 22.25 26.86 -8.64
CA LEU A 420 20.98 26.25 -9.06
C LEU A 420 20.54 26.89 -10.38
N GLN A 421 20.26 26.08 -11.38
CA GLN A 421 19.85 26.50 -12.72
C GLN A 421 18.45 25.94 -13.08
N ASP A 422 17.72 26.66 -13.93
CA ASP A 422 16.50 26.17 -14.56
C ASP A 422 16.81 25.23 -15.75
N GLY A 423 15.78 24.70 -16.39
CA GLY A 423 15.91 23.82 -17.57
C GLY A 423 16.60 24.46 -18.77
N GLN A 424 16.75 25.79 -18.79
CA GLN A 424 17.43 26.55 -19.82
C GLN A 424 18.88 26.90 -19.43
N GLY A 425 19.33 26.48 -18.24
CA GLY A 425 20.66 26.78 -17.72
C GLY A 425 20.79 28.16 -17.06
N SER A 426 19.68 28.90 -16.90
CA SER A 426 19.71 30.21 -16.26
C SER A 426 19.72 30.06 -14.74
N PRO A 427 20.48 30.88 -13.99
CA PRO A 427 20.47 30.83 -12.53
C PRO A 427 19.06 31.06 -11.96
N VAL A 428 18.63 30.19 -11.05
CA VAL A 428 17.39 30.35 -10.30
C VAL A 428 17.65 31.31 -9.14
N GLY A 429 16.91 32.41 -9.10
CA GLY A 429 17.07 33.45 -8.08
C GLY A 429 16.80 32.95 -6.65
N GLY A 430 17.26 33.70 -5.65
CA GLY A 430 17.12 33.37 -4.23
C GLY A 430 18.29 33.91 -3.42
N SER A 431 18.22 33.78 -2.10
CA SER A 431 19.37 34.01 -1.21
C SER A 431 20.12 32.70 -1.00
N VAL A 432 21.47 32.77 -1.00
CA VAL A 432 22.34 31.62 -0.74
C VAL A 432 23.02 31.81 0.61
N SER A 433 22.96 30.79 1.45
CA SER A 433 23.66 30.74 2.73
C SER A 433 24.36 29.39 2.90
N TYR A 434 25.26 29.30 3.88
CA TYR A 434 25.98 28.08 4.20
C TYR A 434 26.00 27.86 5.70
N SER A 435 25.64 26.65 6.12
CA SER A 435 25.67 26.21 7.51
C SER A 435 25.84 24.70 7.55
N ASP A 436 26.69 24.20 8.45
CA ASP A 436 26.83 22.76 8.75
C ASP A 436 26.91 21.87 7.50
N ARG A 437 27.94 22.09 6.65
CA ARG A 437 28.14 21.35 5.38
C ARG A 437 27.02 21.51 4.35
N THR A 438 26.05 22.37 4.58
CA THR A 438 24.88 22.53 3.72
C THR A 438 24.84 23.93 3.10
N VAL A 439 24.82 23.98 1.77
CA VAL A 439 24.50 25.20 1.01
C VAL A 439 22.98 25.29 0.86
N ILE A 440 22.40 26.40 1.28
CA ILE A 440 20.94 26.59 1.35
C ILE A 440 20.54 27.73 0.43
N PHE A 441 19.74 27.40 -0.60
CA PHE A 441 19.04 28.34 -1.46
C PHE A 441 17.64 28.58 -0.87
N SER A 442 17.31 29.83 -0.55
CA SER A 442 16.02 30.22 0.05
C SER A 442 15.32 31.33 -0.74
N GLY A 443 13.99 31.40 -0.64
CA GLY A 443 13.18 32.39 -1.35
C GLY A 443 12.94 32.01 -2.82
N LEU A 444 12.95 30.71 -3.11
CA LEU A 444 12.72 30.17 -4.45
C LEU A 444 11.22 30.18 -4.79
N GLN A 445 10.92 30.01 -6.08
CA GLN A 445 9.58 29.75 -6.61
C GLN A 445 9.67 28.64 -7.66
N LEU A 446 9.97 27.42 -7.20
CA LEU A 446 10.13 26.28 -8.10
C LEU A 446 8.76 25.78 -8.58
N ALA A 447 8.63 25.62 -9.90
CA ALA A 447 7.41 25.13 -10.52
C ALA A 447 7.37 23.60 -10.48
N ALA A 448 6.23 23.05 -10.06
CA ALA A 448 6.02 21.60 -10.00
C ALA A 448 6.25 20.95 -11.37
N GLY A 449 7.15 19.96 -11.42
CA GLY A 449 7.47 19.19 -12.63
C GLY A 449 8.47 19.86 -13.56
N ALA A 450 8.85 21.11 -13.30
CA ALA A 450 9.85 21.80 -14.09
C ALA A 450 11.26 21.20 -13.84
N PRO A 451 12.10 21.07 -14.89
CA PRO A 451 13.47 20.61 -14.73
C PRO A 451 14.35 21.71 -14.10
N TYR A 452 15.19 21.30 -13.16
CA TYR A 452 16.22 22.13 -12.54
C TYR A 452 17.54 21.38 -12.52
N ARG A 453 18.65 22.10 -12.39
CA ARG A 453 19.98 21.51 -12.29
C ARG A 453 20.77 22.15 -11.17
N LEU A 454 21.29 21.32 -10.27
CA LEU A 454 22.34 21.71 -9.35
C LEU A 454 23.68 21.54 -10.07
N VAL A 455 24.47 22.61 -10.11
CA VAL A 455 25.84 22.63 -10.66
C VAL A 455 26.81 22.95 -9.53
N VAL A 456 27.84 22.11 -9.37
CA VAL A 456 28.94 22.33 -8.43
C VAL A 456 30.25 22.43 -9.21
N LEU A 457 30.81 23.64 -9.24
CA LEU A 457 32.01 23.96 -10.01
C LEU A 457 33.30 23.47 -9.30
N PRO A 458 34.38 23.18 -10.05
CA PRO A 458 35.69 22.82 -9.49
C PRO A 458 36.34 23.89 -8.59
N THR A 459 35.78 25.09 -8.53
CA THR A 459 36.22 26.18 -7.65
C THR A 459 35.78 25.98 -6.20
N VAL A 460 34.79 25.11 -5.94
CA VAL A 460 34.33 24.78 -4.60
C VAL A 460 35.40 23.98 -3.85
N GLN A 461 35.72 24.40 -2.63
CA GLN A 461 36.76 23.79 -1.80
C GLN A 461 36.25 23.41 -0.44
N ASP A 462 36.80 22.33 0.12
CA ASP A 462 36.66 22.04 1.54
C ASP A 462 37.66 22.84 2.40
N VAL A 463 37.46 22.84 3.72
CA VAL A 463 38.37 23.50 4.67
C VAL A 463 39.81 22.98 4.59
N GLY A 464 39.99 21.75 4.10
CA GLY A 464 41.27 21.11 3.81
C GLY A 464 41.98 21.57 2.53
N ASN A 465 41.46 22.58 1.81
CA ASN A 465 41.96 23.07 0.52
C ASN A 465 41.83 22.06 -0.64
N ARG A 466 40.90 21.10 -0.55
CA ARG A 466 40.67 20.12 -1.61
C ARG A 466 39.51 20.60 -2.47
N ASN A 467 39.75 20.70 -3.77
CA ASN A 467 38.76 21.12 -4.75
C ASN A 467 37.83 19.96 -5.12
N VAL A 468 36.60 20.29 -5.51
CA VAL A 468 35.77 19.40 -6.33
C VAL A 468 36.56 19.01 -7.57
N ILE A 469 36.64 17.70 -7.86
CA ILE A 469 37.57 17.15 -8.85
C ILE A 469 37.21 17.55 -10.30
N SER A 470 35.92 17.65 -10.59
CA SER A 470 35.36 18.04 -11.88
C SER A 470 33.98 18.64 -11.66
N GLU A 471 33.48 19.43 -12.62
CA GLU A 471 32.11 19.95 -12.57
C GLU A 471 31.11 18.82 -12.32
N TYR A 472 30.23 19.03 -11.35
CA TYR A 472 29.23 18.06 -10.94
C TYR A 472 27.83 18.63 -11.15
N ASP A 473 27.10 17.95 -12.03
CA ASP A 473 25.70 18.25 -12.31
C ASP A 473 24.79 17.18 -11.72
N LEU A 474 23.70 17.64 -11.10
CA LEU A 474 22.59 16.81 -10.65
C LEU A 474 21.27 17.39 -11.16
N ASP A 475 20.57 16.62 -11.98
CA ASP A 475 19.23 16.98 -12.45
C ASP A 475 18.19 16.75 -11.34
N LEU A 476 17.38 17.77 -11.12
CA LEU A 476 16.31 17.85 -10.12
C LEU A 476 14.98 18.12 -10.80
N VAL A 477 13.88 17.78 -10.13
CA VAL A 477 12.52 18.08 -10.60
C VAL A 477 11.83 18.94 -9.57
N GLY A 478 11.17 20.00 -10.01
CA GLY A 478 10.40 20.87 -9.12
C GLY A 478 9.31 20.09 -8.39
N PRO A 479 9.25 20.14 -7.05
CA PRO A 479 8.29 19.35 -6.27
C PRO A 479 6.88 19.94 -6.38
N GLY A 480 5.87 19.10 -6.18
CA GLY A 480 4.47 19.54 -6.03
C GLY A 480 4.26 20.46 -4.81
N ALA A 481 3.12 21.16 -4.77
CA ALA A 481 2.71 21.90 -3.58
C ALA A 481 2.39 20.90 -2.45
N ASP A 482 3.13 21.00 -1.35
CA ASP A 482 3.09 20.08 -0.22
C ASP A 482 1.66 19.76 0.25
N THR A 483 1.27 18.48 0.22
CA THR A 483 0.22 17.95 1.09
C THR A 483 0.80 16.75 1.83
N GLN A 484 1.21 17.02 3.07
CA GLN A 484 1.56 16.09 4.15
C GLN A 484 3.03 15.65 4.27
N SER A 485 3.72 16.43 5.13
CA SER A 485 4.70 16.02 6.15
C SER A 485 6.11 15.64 5.70
N GLN A 486 6.98 16.65 5.81
CA GLN A 486 8.40 16.51 6.09
C GLN A 486 8.66 15.90 7.48
N VAL A 487 9.41 14.79 7.59
CA VAL A 487 10.37 14.55 8.68
C VAL A 487 11.58 13.74 8.18
N ILE A 488 12.75 14.18 8.65
CA ILE A 488 14.12 13.69 8.57
C ILE A 488 14.27 12.15 8.51
N ILE A 489 14.65 11.60 7.34
CA ILE A 489 15.46 10.39 7.30
C ILE A 489 16.89 10.80 7.67
N ALA A 490 17.27 10.55 8.93
CA ALA A 490 18.68 10.56 9.30
C ALA A 490 19.31 9.34 8.64
N THR A 491 20.18 9.56 7.67
CA THR A 491 21.17 8.54 7.34
C THR A 491 21.94 8.19 8.61
N PRO A 492 22.30 6.93 8.86
CA PRO A 492 23.24 6.61 9.93
C PRO A 492 24.50 7.44 9.66
N SER A 493 24.77 8.40 10.55
CA SER A 493 26.00 9.16 10.51
C SER A 493 27.16 8.18 10.57
N PRO A 494 28.21 8.35 9.75
CA PRO A 494 29.43 7.59 9.95
C PRO A 494 29.95 7.90 11.35
N SER A 495 30.16 6.86 12.16
CA SER A 495 30.90 6.97 13.42
C SER A 495 32.22 7.69 13.14
N PRO A 496 32.63 8.67 13.95
CA PRO A 496 33.99 9.19 13.88
C PRO A 496 34.93 8.04 14.15
N ASN A 497 35.81 7.72 13.20
CA ASN A 497 37.00 6.93 13.52
C ASN A 497 37.84 7.79 14.46
N ALA A 498 37.79 7.48 15.76
CA ALA A 498 38.82 7.90 16.69
C ALA A 498 40.10 7.12 16.33
N GLY A 499 40.92 7.72 15.47
CA GLY A 499 42.30 7.32 15.26
C GLY A 499 43.20 8.18 16.13
N GLY A 500 43.59 7.63 17.27
CA GLY A 500 44.81 7.95 18.02
C GLY A 500 45.54 6.64 18.25
#